data_AF-A0A367AWV7-F1
#
_entry.id   AF-A0A367AWV7-F1
#
_cell.length_a   1.000
_cell.length_b   1.000
_cell.length_c   1.000
_cell.angle_alpha   90.00
_cell.angle_beta   90.00
_cell.angle_gamma   90.00
#
_symmetry.space_group_name_H-M   'P 1'
#
loop_
_entity.id
_entity.type
_entity.pdbx_description
1 polymer ?
#
loop_
_entity_poly.entity_id
_entity_poly.type
_entity_poly.pdbx_seq_one_letter_code
_entity_poly.pdbx_strand_id
1 'polypeptide(L)'
;MRRLGFEDARVTAAGADGGLDVVATGAVAQVKFQWSKTGRPAVQALHGVATAHQAEALFYATDYTQQALTYANNTGIALFLFDDTGDVAPITKAGHALAGRSPSSTPKMGFLARGRADRYRYEAEALRKKLGSLTAQMQKQTQARSPKKRAAAGHAAAALLNAGQVLDKMEVLPPQDRRREDYLDVARGALAMAKKWL
;
A
#
# COMPACT_ATOMS: atom_id res chain seq x y z
N MET A 1 3.36 16.39 12.82
CA MET A 1 3.11 16.53 14.28
C MET A 1 2.15 17.67 14.62
N ARG A 2 2.37 18.93 14.21
CA ARG A 2 1.42 20.04 14.49
C ARG A 2 -0.03 19.74 14.09
N ARG A 3 -0.21 19.19 12.88
CA ARG A 3 -1.53 18.75 12.38
C ARG A 3 -2.18 17.60 13.17
N LEU A 4 -1.46 16.95 14.09
CA LEU A 4 -1.94 15.90 14.99
C LEU A 4 -2.23 16.42 16.41
N GLY A 5 -2.13 17.74 16.63
CA GLY A 5 -2.37 18.38 17.93
C GLY A 5 -1.11 18.76 18.72
N PHE A 6 0.09 18.46 18.21
CA PHE A 6 1.36 18.82 18.86
C PHE A 6 1.85 20.19 18.37
N GLU A 7 1.23 21.27 18.85
CA GLU A 7 1.44 22.63 18.31
C GLU A 7 2.89 23.12 18.45
N ASP A 8 3.58 22.75 19.52
CA ASP A 8 4.97 23.12 19.82
C ASP A 8 6.02 22.24 19.13
N ALA A 9 5.59 21.36 18.21
CA ALA A 9 6.50 20.47 17.50
C ALA A 9 7.58 21.25 16.74
N ARG A 10 8.83 20.83 16.94
CA ARG A 10 10.05 21.40 16.34
C ARG A 10 10.98 20.31 15.82
N VAL A 11 11.61 20.58 14.69
CA VAL A 11 12.63 19.69 14.10
C VAL A 11 13.89 19.76 14.95
N THR A 12 14.51 18.62 15.21
CA THR A 12 15.79 18.52 15.91
C THR A 12 16.94 18.91 14.99
N ALA A 13 18.03 19.44 15.55
CA ALA A 13 19.22 19.72 14.75
C ALA A 13 19.90 18.40 14.37
N ALA A 14 20.63 18.37 13.24
CA ALA A 14 21.44 17.21 12.89
C ALA A 14 22.52 16.98 13.98
N GLY A 15 22.34 15.99 14.85
CA GLY A 15 23.18 15.82 16.04
C GLY A 15 22.63 14.81 17.05
N ALA A 16 23.25 14.78 18.25
CA ALA A 16 23.20 13.75 19.30
C ALA A 16 21.84 13.43 19.96
N ASP A 17 20.72 13.72 19.29
CA ASP A 17 19.35 13.60 19.82
C ASP A 17 18.81 12.16 19.74
N GLY A 18 19.69 11.16 19.80
CA GLY A 18 19.31 9.75 19.91
C GLY A 18 18.54 9.18 18.70
N GLY A 19 18.58 9.86 17.55
CA GLY A 19 17.84 9.49 16.35
C GLY A 19 16.40 10.03 16.29
N LEU A 20 16.07 11.04 17.08
CA LEU A 20 14.82 11.80 16.94
C LEU A 20 14.97 12.87 15.85
N ASP A 21 13.94 13.03 15.02
CA ASP A 21 13.87 14.05 13.96
C ASP A 21 12.94 15.20 14.34
N VAL A 22 11.95 14.95 15.20
CA VAL A 22 10.99 15.96 15.66
C VAL A 22 10.64 15.70 17.11
N VAL A 23 10.58 16.77 17.91
CA VAL A 23 10.17 16.73 19.32
C VAL A 23 9.06 17.73 19.60
N ALA A 24 8.20 17.40 20.54
CA ALA A 24 7.11 18.22 21.04
C ALA A 24 6.86 17.90 22.52
N THR A 25 6.09 18.73 23.21
CA THR A 25 5.65 18.41 24.58
C THR A 25 4.80 17.14 24.54
N GLY A 26 5.27 16.09 25.20
CA GLY A 26 4.57 14.80 25.28
C GLY A 26 4.63 13.94 24.02
N ALA A 27 5.44 14.29 23.00
CA ALA A 27 5.61 13.44 21.82
C ALA A 27 6.99 13.57 21.17
N VAL A 28 7.48 12.45 20.64
CA VAL A 28 8.73 12.37 19.88
C VAL A 28 8.50 11.63 18.58
N ALA A 29 9.22 12.01 17.53
CA ALA A 29 9.14 11.34 16.25
C ALA A 29 10.49 11.06 15.59
N GLN A 30 10.51 9.98 14.83
CA GLN A 30 11.59 9.61 13.93
C GLN A 30 11.04 9.40 12.51
N VAL A 31 11.80 9.83 11.52
CA VAL A 31 11.52 9.77 10.10
C VAL A 31 12.62 8.96 9.43
N LYS A 32 12.24 7.94 8.66
CA LYS A 32 13.19 7.10 7.93
C LYS A 32 12.79 6.99 6.47
N PHE A 33 13.54 7.68 5.61
CA PHE A 33 13.38 7.61 4.17
C PHE A 33 14.42 6.65 3.57
N GLN A 34 13.99 5.44 3.20
CA GLN A 34 14.86 4.44 2.57
C GLN A 34 14.06 3.51 1.67
N TRP A 35 14.76 2.77 0.81
CA TRP A 35 14.14 1.78 -0.09
C TRP A 35 13.76 0.48 0.61
N SER A 36 14.43 0.13 1.71
CA SER A 36 14.17 -1.10 2.45
C SER A 36 13.09 -0.93 3.51
N LYS A 37 12.30 -1.99 3.74
CA LYS A 37 11.26 -1.98 4.78
C LYS A 37 11.86 -1.71 6.16
N THR A 38 11.21 -0.86 6.94
CA THR A 38 11.61 -0.58 8.33
C THR A 38 11.27 -1.78 9.22
N GLY A 39 12.29 -2.35 9.84
CA GLY A 39 12.16 -3.50 10.74
C GLY A 39 11.84 -3.13 12.18
N ARG A 40 11.42 -4.14 12.97
CA ARG A 40 11.16 -4.03 14.40
C ARG A 40 12.28 -3.33 15.19
N PRO A 41 13.59 -3.59 14.96
CA PRO A 41 14.65 -2.96 15.76
C PRO A 41 14.59 -1.43 15.75
N ALA A 42 14.30 -0.81 14.60
CA ALA A 42 14.19 0.64 14.50
C ALA A 42 12.99 1.19 15.29
N VAL A 43 11.83 0.54 15.16
CA VAL A 43 10.61 0.91 15.91
C VAL A 43 10.80 0.71 17.42
N GLN A 44 11.49 -0.36 17.83
CA GLN A 44 11.82 -0.64 19.22
C GLN A 44 12.81 0.37 19.81
N ALA A 45 13.79 0.84 19.02
CA ALA A 45 14.71 1.88 19.47
C ALA A 45 13.96 3.18 19.77
N LEU A 46 13.06 3.63 18.88
CA LEU A 46 12.21 4.80 19.13
C LEU A 46 11.35 4.61 20.39
N HIS A 47 10.79 3.42 20.61
CA HIS A 47 10.00 3.14 21.80
C HIS A 47 10.78 3.33 23.10
N GLY A 48 12.04 2.89 23.13
CA GLY A 48 12.93 3.07 24.28
C GLY A 48 13.15 4.55 24.59
N VAL A 49 13.42 5.35 23.56
CA VAL A 49 13.59 6.81 23.69
C VAL A 49 12.30 7.45 24.18
N ALA A 50 11.17 7.17 23.53
CA ALA A 50 9.87 7.74 23.92
C ALA A 50 9.47 7.39 25.36
N THR A 51 9.76 6.17 25.81
CA THR A 51 9.52 5.74 27.20
C THR A 51 10.37 6.54 28.19
N ALA A 52 11.66 6.76 27.88
CA ALA A 52 12.54 7.57 28.71
C ALA A 52 12.07 9.04 28.80
N HIS A 53 11.46 9.56 27.74
CA HIS A 53 10.89 10.90 27.69
C HIS A 53 9.42 11.00 28.14
N GLN A 54 8.80 9.88 28.57
CA GLN A 54 7.36 9.80 28.90
C GLN A 54 6.46 10.40 27.80
N ALA A 55 6.79 10.10 26.54
CA ALA A 55 6.21 10.74 25.36
C ALA A 55 5.52 9.73 24.43
N GLU A 56 4.54 10.20 23.65
CA GLU A 56 3.98 9.44 22.54
C GLU A 56 5.02 9.23 21.43
N ALA A 57 5.16 7.99 20.95
CA ALA A 57 6.12 7.61 19.91
C ALA A 57 5.48 7.64 18.53
N LEU A 58 5.99 8.48 17.62
CA LEU A 58 5.55 8.57 16.23
C LEU A 58 6.68 8.16 15.28
N PHE A 59 6.47 7.16 14.43
CA PHE A 59 7.45 6.77 13.42
C PHE A 59 6.89 7.00 12.03
N TYR A 60 7.68 7.63 11.16
CA TYR A 60 7.37 7.84 9.75
C TYR A 60 8.34 7.04 8.88
N ALA A 61 7.83 6.20 7.97
CA ALA A 61 8.67 5.49 7.01
C ALA A 61 7.95 5.26 5.67
N THR A 62 8.69 4.85 4.65
CA THR A 62 8.15 4.47 3.34
C THR A 62 7.47 3.09 3.34
N ASP A 63 7.92 2.18 4.21
CA ASP A 63 7.33 0.84 4.39
C ASP A 63 7.81 0.20 5.71
N TYR A 64 7.10 -0.82 6.19
CA TYR A 64 7.38 -1.57 7.42
C TYR A 64 7.33 -3.08 7.22
N THR A 65 8.09 -3.82 8.01
CA THR A 65 7.93 -5.28 8.11
C THR A 65 6.72 -5.64 8.96
N GLN A 66 6.15 -6.84 8.76
CA GLN A 66 5.03 -7.31 9.59
C GLN A 66 5.38 -7.36 11.09
N GLN A 67 6.62 -7.72 11.43
CA GLN A 67 7.08 -7.73 12.81
C GLN A 67 7.10 -6.32 13.43
N ALA A 68 7.42 -5.29 12.65
CA ALA A 68 7.37 -3.90 13.11
C ALA A 68 5.93 -3.45 13.38
N LEU A 69 4.99 -3.81 12.51
CA LEU A 69 3.57 -3.51 12.66
C LEU A 69 2.98 -4.18 13.92
N THR A 70 3.24 -5.47 14.12
CA THR A 70 2.79 -6.21 15.31
C THR A 70 3.36 -5.59 16.58
N TYR A 71 4.66 -5.30 16.58
CA TYR A 71 5.31 -4.69 17.74
C TYR A 71 4.72 -3.31 18.07
N ALA A 72 4.53 -2.45 17.07
CA ALA A 72 3.96 -1.12 17.26
C ALA A 72 2.53 -1.16 17.79
N ASN A 73 1.68 -2.04 17.28
CA ASN A 73 0.31 -2.20 17.79
C ASN A 73 0.30 -2.69 19.24
N ASN A 74 1.21 -3.59 19.62
CA ASN A 74 1.31 -4.10 20.99
C ASN A 74 1.84 -3.05 21.99
N THR A 75 2.63 -2.10 21.52
CA THR A 75 3.32 -1.10 22.37
C THR A 75 2.72 0.30 22.27
N GLY A 76 1.67 0.49 21.45
CA GLY A 76 1.02 1.78 21.27
C GLY A 76 1.81 2.80 20.45
N ILE A 77 2.75 2.36 19.62
CA ILE A 77 3.55 3.25 18.78
C ILE A 77 2.74 3.64 17.53
N ALA A 78 2.70 4.93 17.23
CA ALA A 78 2.01 5.45 16.08
C ALA A 78 2.89 5.40 14.83
N LEU A 79 2.61 4.46 13.94
CA LEU A 79 3.27 4.36 12.64
C LEU A 79 2.49 5.10 11.56
N PHE A 80 3.24 5.77 10.70
CA PHE A 80 2.76 6.48 9.53
C PHE A 80 3.60 6.09 8.30
N LEU A 81 2.91 5.79 7.20
CA LEU A 81 3.55 5.73 5.90
C LEU A 81 3.67 7.12 5.32
N PHE A 82 4.78 7.40 4.64
CA PHE A 82 4.89 8.54 3.76
C PHE A 82 5.55 8.19 2.43
N ASP A 83 5.23 8.95 1.39
CA ASP A 83 5.81 8.77 0.06
C ASP A 83 6.64 9.97 -0.40
N ASP A 84 7.21 9.85 -1.60
CA ASP A 84 8.01 10.87 -2.28
C ASP A 84 7.24 12.16 -2.58
N THR A 85 5.91 12.13 -2.50
CA THR A 85 5.05 13.30 -2.66
C THR A 85 4.74 14.00 -1.33
N GLY A 86 5.17 13.41 -0.21
CA GLY A 86 4.93 13.92 1.14
C GLY A 86 3.55 13.58 1.70
N ASP A 87 2.78 12.70 1.04
CA ASP A 87 1.52 12.20 1.56
C ASP A 87 1.78 11.30 2.77
N VAL A 88 0.98 11.45 3.83
CA VAL A 88 1.18 10.73 5.11
C VAL A 88 -0.10 10.00 5.51
N ALA A 89 0.00 8.70 5.81
CA ALA A 89 -1.14 7.87 6.21
C ALA A 89 -0.84 7.06 7.49
N PRO A 90 -1.74 7.07 8.50
CA PRO A 90 -1.61 6.20 9.67
C PRO A 90 -1.85 4.73 9.29
N ILE A 91 -1.12 3.81 9.94
CA ILE A 91 -1.25 2.36 9.68
C ILE A 91 -1.42 1.49 10.94
N THR A 92 -1.30 2.07 12.13
CA THR A 92 -1.46 1.38 13.42
C THR A 92 -2.64 1.97 14.18
N LYS A 93 -3.15 1.23 15.17
CA LYS A 93 -4.26 1.70 16.01
C LYS A 93 -3.94 3.06 16.65
N ALA A 94 -2.73 3.22 17.20
CA ALA A 94 -2.26 4.48 17.79
C ALA A 94 -2.15 5.60 16.75
N GLY A 95 -1.65 5.30 15.54
CA GLY A 95 -1.60 6.25 14.44
C GLY A 95 -2.99 6.75 14.01
N HIS A 96 -3.96 5.83 13.89
CA HIS A 96 -5.35 6.20 13.57
C HIS A 96 -5.99 7.03 14.68
N ALA A 97 -5.76 6.68 15.95
CA ALA A 97 -6.25 7.45 17.08
C ALA A 97 -5.68 8.88 17.10
N LEU A 98 -4.37 9.04 16.82
CA LEU A 98 -3.74 10.36 16.69
C LEU A 98 -4.30 11.16 15.52
N ALA A 99 -4.48 10.53 14.35
CA ALA A 99 -5.06 11.21 13.21
C ALA A 99 -6.53 11.63 13.45
N GLY A 100 -7.27 10.89 14.28
CA GLY A 100 -8.64 11.21 14.67
C GLY A 100 -8.79 12.32 15.71
N ARG A 101 -7.73 12.68 16.45
CA ARG A 101 -7.74 13.78 17.44
C ARG A 101 -7.85 15.17 16.79
N SER A 102 -7.63 15.27 15.48
CA SER A 102 -7.67 16.55 14.77
C SER A 102 -9.10 16.95 14.43
N PRO A 103 -9.60 18.10 14.95
CA PRO A 103 -10.97 18.57 14.71
C PRO A 103 -11.22 19.00 13.25
N SER A 104 -10.20 19.00 12.40
CA SER A 104 -10.26 19.43 11.00
C SER A 104 -9.76 18.39 9.99
N SER A 105 -9.79 17.10 10.32
CA SER A 105 -9.44 16.05 9.35
C SER A 105 -10.50 14.96 9.27
N THR A 106 -11.53 15.19 8.45
CA THR A 106 -11.88 14.14 7.49
C THR A 106 -10.55 13.66 6.89
N PRO A 107 -10.25 12.35 6.81
CA PRO A 107 -9.12 11.91 6.01
C PRO A 107 -9.48 12.27 4.57
N LYS A 108 -9.12 13.49 4.15
CA LYS A 108 -9.09 13.84 2.74
C LYS A 108 -7.95 13.03 2.20
N MET A 109 -8.25 11.79 1.84
CA MET A 109 -7.51 11.04 0.84
C MET A 109 -7.12 12.07 -0.22
N GLY A 110 -5.82 12.31 -0.39
CA GLY A 110 -5.33 13.36 -1.29
C GLY A 110 -6.06 13.26 -2.62
N PHE A 111 -6.36 14.39 -3.27
CA PHE A 111 -7.11 14.39 -4.53
C PHE A 111 -6.53 13.37 -5.53
N LEU A 112 -5.21 13.22 -5.55
CA LEU A 112 -4.48 12.24 -6.37
C LEU A 112 -4.61 10.79 -5.87
N ALA A 113 -4.61 10.54 -4.55
CA ALA A 113 -4.78 9.20 -4.01
C ALA A 113 -6.20 8.65 -4.24
N ARG A 114 -7.22 9.52 -4.16
CA ARG A 114 -8.58 9.20 -4.64
C ARG A 114 -8.59 8.91 -6.12
N GLY A 115 -8.02 9.81 -6.92
CA GLY A 115 -7.93 9.62 -8.37
C GLY A 115 -7.23 8.33 -8.77
N ARG A 116 -6.18 7.92 -8.05
CA ARG A 116 -5.44 6.68 -8.32
C ARG A 116 -6.21 5.44 -7.87
N ALA A 117 -6.82 5.47 -6.69
CA ALA A 117 -7.70 4.39 -6.23
C ALA A 117 -8.92 4.21 -7.15
N ASP A 118 -9.49 5.30 -7.65
CA ASP A 118 -10.58 5.29 -8.63
C ASP A 118 -10.09 4.76 -9.99
N ARG A 119 -8.90 5.17 -10.42
CA ARG A 119 -8.26 4.67 -11.65
C ARG A 119 -8.01 3.16 -11.56
N TYR A 120 -7.38 2.66 -10.50
CA TYR A 120 -7.10 1.23 -10.35
C TYR A 120 -8.40 0.41 -10.31
N ARG A 121 -9.46 0.94 -9.67
CA ARG A 121 -10.79 0.30 -9.68
C ARG A 121 -11.36 0.23 -11.10
N TYR A 122 -11.40 1.36 -11.80
CA TYR A 122 -11.92 1.42 -13.17
C TYR A 122 -11.13 0.50 -14.11
N GLU A 123 -9.81 0.50 -13.97
CA GLU A 123 -8.92 -0.31 -14.80
C GLU A 123 -9.07 -1.81 -14.49
N ALA A 124 -9.14 -2.19 -13.22
CA ALA A 124 -9.43 -3.57 -12.81
C ALA A 124 -10.76 -4.07 -13.37
N GLU A 125 -11.81 -3.24 -13.31
CA GLU A 125 -13.13 -3.57 -13.86
C GLU A 125 -13.07 -3.77 -15.38
N ALA A 126 -12.35 -2.89 -16.10
CA ALA A 126 -12.15 -3.01 -17.54
C ALA A 126 -11.39 -4.30 -17.90
N LEU A 127 -10.32 -4.63 -17.16
CA LEU A 127 -9.57 -5.87 -17.37
C LEU A 127 -10.41 -7.11 -17.07
N ARG A 128 -11.29 -7.08 -16.05
CA ARG A 128 -12.23 -8.18 -15.77
C ARG A 128 -13.27 -8.38 -16.86
N LYS A 129 -13.85 -7.29 -17.38
CA LYS A 129 -14.75 -7.37 -18.54
C LYS A 129 -14.04 -8.01 -19.73
N LYS A 130 -12.77 -7.65 -19.97
CA LYS A 130 -11.93 -8.23 -21.03
C LYS A 130 -11.57 -9.69 -20.76
N LEU A 131 -11.29 -10.07 -19.52
CA LEU A 131 -11.08 -11.46 -19.11
C LEU A 131 -12.32 -12.29 -19.40
N GLY A 132 -13.51 -11.79 -19.02
CA GLY A 132 -14.78 -12.47 -19.29
C GLY A 132 -15.05 -12.69 -20.79
N SER A 133 -14.81 -11.66 -21.61
CA SER A 133 -15.03 -11.78 -23.06
C SER A 133 -14.05 -12.75 -23.73
N LEU A 134 -12.76 -12.73 -23.36
CA LEU A 134 -11.78 -13.67 -23.89
C LEU A 134 -12.02 -15.10 -23.40
N THR A 135 -12.44 -15.29 -22.15
CA THR A 135 -12.83 -16.61 -21.63
C THR A 135 -14.03 -17.18 -22.40
N ALA A 136 -15.02 -16.36 -22.73
CA ALA A 136 -16.15 -16.78 -23.56
C ALA A 136 -15.71 -17.15 -25.01
N GLN A 137 -14.82 -16.36 -25.61
CA GLN A 137 -14.25 -16.67 -26.93
C GLN A 137 -13.44 -17.97 -26.91
N MET A 138 -12.61 -18.17 -25.88
CA MET A 138 -11.86 -19.40 -25.66
C MET A 138 -12.81 -20.61 -25.55
N GLN A 139 -13.85 -20.54 -24.73
CA GLN A 139 -14.84 -21.63 -24.60
C GLN A 139 -15.49 -21.97 -25.94
N LYS A 140 -15.86 -20.96 -26.74
CA LYS A 140 -16.42 -21.15 -28.09
C LYS A 140 -15.43 -21.84 -29.03
N GLN A 141 -14.14 -21.51 -28.96
CA GLN A 141 -13.11 -22.15 -29.76
C GLN A 141 -12.78 -23.58 -29.31
N THR A 142 -12.85 -23.87 -28.01
CA THR A 142 -12.71 -25.23 -27.48
C THR A 142 -13.79 -26.17 -28.02
N GLN A 143 -14.99 -25.65 -28.29
CA GLN A 143 -16.09 -26.40 -28.90
C GLN A 143 -16.04 -26.45 -30.44
N ALA A 144 -15.06 -25.80 -31.08
CA ALA A 144 -14.96 -25.75 -32.52
C ALA A 144 -14.51 -27.11 -33.10
N ARG A 145 -15.06 -27.47 -34.27
CA ARG A 145 -14.65 -28.69 -35.01
C ARG A 145 -13.19 -28.65 -35.48
N SER A 146 -12.61 -27.46 -35.66
CA SER A 146 -11.22 -27.29 -36.11
C SER A 146 -10.22 -27.63 -35.01
N PRO A 147 -9.32 -28.61 -35.19
CA PRO A 147 -8.28 -28.95 -34.22
C PRO A 147 -7.36 -27.76 -33.91
N LYS A 148 -7.03 -26.95 -34.92
CA LYS A 148 -6.19 -25.74 -34.76
C LYS A 148 -6.82 -24.72 -33.80
N LYS A 149 -8.14 -24.50 -33.90
CA LYS A 149 -8.86 -23.58 -32.99
C LYS A 149 -8.89 -24.11 -31.55
N ARG A 150 -9.09 -25.42 -31.37
CA ARG A 150 -9.04 -26.04 -30.03
C ARG A 150 -7.67 -25.94 -29.38
N ALA A 151 -6.60 -26.18 -30.15
CA ALA A 151 -5.23 -26.05 -29.67
C ALA A 151 -4.91 -24.60 -29.25
N ALA A 152 -5.32 -23.62 -30.08
CA ALA A 152 -5.14 -22.20 -29.77
C ALA A 152 -5.88 -21.78 -28.50
N ALA A 153 -7.12 -22.27 -28.30
CA ALA A 153 -7.87 -22.07 -27.06
C ALA A 153 -7.14 -22.63 -25.83
N GLY A 154 -6.50 -23.80 -25.96
CA GLY A 154 -5.66 -24.38 -24.90
C GLY A 154 -4.48 -23.49 -24.52
N HIS A 155 -3.79 -22.90 -25.51
CA HIS A 155 -2.70 -21.95 -25.25
C HIS A 155 -3.17 -20.67 -24.56
N ALA A 156 -4.37 -20.19 -24.89
CA ALA A 156 -4.97 -19.01 -24.25
C ALA A 156 -5.36 -19.26 -22.79
N ALA A 157 -5.78 -20.50 -22.45
CA ALA A 157 -6.35 -20.84 -21.14
C ALA A 157 -5.41 -20.50 -19.96
N ALA A 158 -4.12 -20.83 -20.07
CA ALA A 158 -3.15 -20.56 -19.02
C ALA A 158 -2.96 -19.05 -18.77
N ALA A 159 -2.95 -18.25 -19.84
CA ALA A 159 -2.82 -16.80 -19.74
C ALA A 159 -4.08 -16.16 -19.12
N LEU A 160 -5.27 -16.66 -19.44
CA LEU A 160 -6.52 -16.19 -18.83
C LEU A 160 -6.60 -16.54 -17.34
N LEU A 161 -6.19 -17.76 -16.96
CA LEU A 161 -6.11 -18.18 -15.56
C LEU A 161 -5.17 -17.28 -14.76
N ASN A 162 -3.97 -17.02 -15.30
CA ASN A 162 -3.00 -16.13 -14.66
C ASN A 162 -3.58 -14.71 -14.49
N ALA A 163 -4.21 -14.15 -15.52
CA ALA A 163 -4.85 -12.84 -15.44
C ALA A 163 -5.91 -12.78 -14.32
N GLY A 164 -6.74 -13.82 -14.17
CA GLY A 164 -7.73 -13.92 -13.09
C GLY A 164 -7.07 -13.91 -11.71
N GLN A 165 -6.11 -14.81 -11.48
CA GLN A 165 -5.41 -14.92 -10.19
C GLN A 165 -4.68 -13.63 -9.78
N VAL A 166 -4.10 -12.93 -10.74
CA VAL A 166 -3.40 -11.66 -10.53
C VAL A 166 -4.40 -10.56 -10.13
N LEU A 167 -5.55 -10.48 -10.79
CA LEU A 167 -6.60 -9.52 -10.45
C LEU A 167 -7.18 -9.80 -9.05
N ASP A 168 -7.36 -11.07 -8.67
CA ASP A 168 -7.87 -11.43 -7.35
C ASP A 168 -6.86 -11.10 -6.24
N LYS A 169 -5.56 -11.35 -6.48
CA LYS A 169 -4.49 -10.97 -5.53
C LYS A 169 -4.40 -9.46 -5.30
N MET A 170 -4.68 -8.67 -6.33
CA MET A 170 -4.69 -7.21 -6.24
C MET A 170 -5.83 -6.69 -5.35
N GLU A 171 -7.01 -7.33 -5.37
CA GLU A 171 -8.16 -6.87 -4.59
C GLU A 171 -7.92 -6.91 -3.09
N VAL A 172 -7.08 -7.84 -2.65
CA VAL A 172 -6.70 -7.99 -1.24
C VAL A 172 -5.80 -6.84 -0.76
N LEU A 173 -5.24 -6.05 -1.67
CA LEU A 173 -4.40 -4.89 -1.33
C LEU A 173 -5.23 -3.65 -1.03
N PRO A 174 -4.77 -2.72 -0.18
CA PRO A 174 -5.41 -1.43 0.02
C PRO A 174 -5.57 -0.63 -1.29
N PRO A 175 -6.62 0.19 -1.46
CA PRO A 175 -6.89 0.96 -2.69
C PRO A 175 -5.75 1.82 -3.22
N GLN A 176 -4.93 2.35 -2.31
CA GLN A 176 -3.81 3.23 -2.57
C GLN A 176 -2.47 2.50 -2.76
N ASP A 177 -2.44 1.17 -2.62
CA ASP A 177 -1.19 0.39 -2.70
C ASP A 177 -0.63 0.42 -4.12
N ARG A 178 0.59 0.94 -4.27
CA ARG A 178 1.28 1.06 -5.56
C ARG A 178 1.47 -0.30 -6.25
N ARG A 179 1.58 -1.39 -5.49
CA ARG A 179 1.71 -2.74 -6.07
C ARG A 179 0.52 -3.10 -6.95
N ARG A 180 -0.65 -2.49 -6.74
CA ARG A 180 -1.82 -2.68 -7.61
C ARG A 180 -1.49 -2.39 -9.08
N GLU A 181 -0.60 -1.43 -9.35
CA GLU A 181 -0.13 -1.12 -10.71
C GLU A 181 0.63 -2.30 -11.33
N ASP A 182 1.54 -2.92 -10.57
CA ASP A 182 2.26 -4.12 -11.03
C ASP A 182 1.30 -5.27 -11.36
N TYR A 183 0.28 -5.49 -10.53
CA TYR A 183 -0.75 -6.50 -10.81
C TYR A 183 -1.57 -6.16 -12.05
N LEU A 184 -1.95 -4.89 -12.25
CA LEU A 184 -2.67 -4.45 -13.43
C LEU A 184 -1.84 -4.65 -14.71
N ASP A 185 -0.55 -4.36 -14.66
CA ASP A 185 0.36 -4.55 -15.78
C ASP A 185 0.57 -6.03 -16.13
N VAL A 186 0.76 -6.89 -15.13
CA VAL A 186 0.84 -8.34 -15.32
C VAL A 186 -0.47 -8.90 -15.91
N ALA A 187 -1.62 -8.46 -15.38
CA ALA A 187 -2.92 -8.87 -15.91
C ALA A 187 -3.12 -8.39 -17.35
N ARG A 188 -2.72 -7.16 -17.67
CA ARG A 188 -2.79 -6.60 -19.03
C ARG A 188 -1.93 -7.40 -20.00
N GLY A 189 -0.70 -7.74 -19.61
CA GLY A 189 0.21 -8.58 -20.39
C GLY A 189 -0.35 -9.98 -20.65
N ALA A 190 -0.89 -10.62 -19.60
CA ALA A 190 -1.52 -11.94 -19.71
C ALA A 190 -2.74 -11.94 -20.65
N LEU A 191 -3.63 -10.94 -20.53
CA LEU A 191 -4.78 -10.79 -21.44
C LEU A 191 -4.36 -10.48 -22.88
N ALA A 192 -3.28 -9.72 -23.08
CA ALA A 192 -2.73 -9.48 -24.40
C ALA A 192 -2.17 -10.76 -25.03
N MET A 193 -1.50 -11.62 -24.25
CA MET A 193 -1.05 -12.93 -24.72
C MET A 193 -2.21 -13.85 -25.07
N ALA A 194 -3.24 -13.94 -24.22
CA ALA A 194 -4.43 -14.74 -24.50
C ALA A 194 -5.11 -14.31 -25.81
N LYS A 195 -5.23 -12.99 -26.04
CA LYS A 195 -5.80 -12.43 -27.27
C LYS A 195 -5.00 -12.81 -28.52
N LYS A 196 -3.68 -13.02 -28.44
CA LYS A 196 -2.88 -13.43 -29.62
C LYS A 196 -3.23 -14.85 -30.09
N TRP A 197 -3.74 -15.68 -29.20
CA TRP A 197 -4.13 -17.06 -29.49
C TRP A 197 -5.59 -17.21 -29.93
N LEU A 198 -6.47 -16.26 -29.59
CA LEU A 198 -7.91 -16.32 -29.83
C LEU A 198 -8.35 -15.46 -31.02
#